data_AF-A0A136KQ99-F1
#
_entry.id   AF-A0A136KQ99-F1
#
_cell.length_a   1.000
_cell.length_b   1.000
_cell.length_c   1.000
_cell.angle_alpha   90.00
_cell.angle_beta   90.00
_cell.angle_gamma   90.00
#
_symmetry.space_group_name_H-M   'P 1'
#
loop_
_entity.id
_entity.type
_entity.pdbx_description
1 polymer ?
#
loop_
_entity_poly.entity_id
_entity_poly.type
_entity_poly.pdbx_seq_one_letter_code
_entity_poly.pdbx_strand_id
1 'polypeptide(L)' 'MDILLYCAISGGIIMFWHMAFNTSPNNFGLMQMIGIFILGGIMGHYMQSIETGLLMSIVLSLIFI' A
#
# COMPACT_ATOMS: atom_id res chain seq x y z
N MET A 1 -11.82 -12.84 4.13
CA MET A 1 -11.96 -11.56 3.39
C MET A 1 -11.23 -11.72 2.07
N ASP A 2 -11.88 -11.37 0.95
CA ASP A 2 -11.29 -11.50 -0.38
C ASP A 2 -10.06 -10.61 -0.55
N ILE A 3 -9.11 -11.09 -1.35
CA ILE A 3 -7.86 -10.38 -1.66
C ILE A 3 -8.13 -9.01 -2.30
N LEU A 4 -9.21 -8.89 -3.07
CA LEU A 4 -9.71 -7.64 -3.63
C LEU A 4 -10.04 -6.61 -2.56
N LEU A 5 -10.64 -7.04 -1.45
CA LEU A 5 -11.07 -6.17 -0.35
C LEU A 5 -9.85 -5.66 0.44
N TYR A 6 -8.85 -6.52 0.63
CA TYR A 6 -7.56 -6.16 1.22
C TYR A 6 -6.80 -5.13 0.38
N CYS A 7 -6.72 -5.34 -0.93
CA CYS A 7 -6.07 -4.39 -1.84
C CYS A 7 -6.82 -3.06 -1.91
N ALA A 8 -8.16 -3.08 -1.92
CA ALA A 8 -8.97 -1.86 -1.95
C ALA A 8 -8.82 -1.02 -0.68
N ILE A 9 -8.85 -1.64 0.51
CA ILE A 9 -8.66 -0.94 1.78
C ILE A 9 -7.25 -0.38 1.90
N SER A 10 -6.23 -1.19 1.56
CA SER A 10 -4.83 -0.76 1.65
C SER A 10 -4.52 0.38 0.67
N GLY A 11 -5.04 0.28 -0.56
CA GLY A 11 -4.93 1.35 -1.56
C GLY A 11 -5.63 2.63 -1.12
N GLY A 12 -6.83 2.54 -0.54
CA GLY A 12 -7.58 3.70 -0.05
C GLY A 12 -6.86 4.44 1.09
N ILE A 13 -6.36 3.71 2.09
CA ILE A 13 -5.63 4.29 3.23
C ILE A 13 -4.37 5.01 2.76
N ILE A 14 -3.63 4.40 1.84
CA ILE A 14 -2.32 4.96 1.44
C ILE A 14 -2.48 6.08 0.43
N MET A 15 -3.51 6.04 -0.42
CA MET A 15 -3.88 7.19 -1.25
C MET A 15 -4.27 8.40 -0.39
N PHE A 16 -4.99 8.17 0.72
CA PHE A 16 -5.31 9.21 1.70
C PHE A 16 -4.06 9.76 2.39
N TRP A 17 -3.11 8.89 2.75
CA TRP A 17 -1.80 9.30 3.28
C TRP A 17 -0.97 10.08 2.26
N HIS A 18 -0.90 9.61 1.01
CA HIS A 18 -0.16 10.27 -0.05
C HIS A 18 -0.71 11.69 -0.31
N MET A 19 -2.04 11.83 -0.32
CA MET A 19 -2.70 13.14 -0.39
C MET A 19 -2.43 13.99 0.86
N ALA A 20 -2.48 13.39 2.07
CA ALA A 20 -2.26 14.10 3.32
C ALA A 20 -0.82 14.59 3.51
N PHE A 21 0.18 13.85 3.01
CA PHE A 21 1.59 14.16 3.21
C PHE A 21 2.24 14.99 2.09
N ASN A 22 1.47 15.39 1.06
CA ASN A 22 1.92 16.28 -0.03
C ASN A 22 3.34 15.96 -0.54
N THR A 23 3.64 14.67 -0.72
CA THR A 23 4.91 14.23 -1.30
C THR A 23 4.92 14.68 -2.75
N SER A 24 5.80 15.63 -3.08
CA SER A 24 5.97 16.17 -4.43
C SER A 24 5.88 15.06 -5.50
N PRO A 25 4.96 15.16 -6.47
CA PRO A 25 4.59 14.06 -7.38
C PRO A 25 5.70 13.59 -8.33
N ASN A 26 6.86 14.25 -8.32
CA ASN A 26 7.99 13.91 -9.18
C ASN A 26 8.81 12.70 -8.73
N ASN A 27 8.70 12.26 -7.47
CA ASN A 27 9.57 11.21 -6.93
C ASN A 27 8.90 9.85 -6.74
N PHE A 28 7.57 9.76 -6.84
CA PHE A 28 6.86 8.51 -6.61
C PHE A 28 6.10 8.07 -7.86
N GLY A 29 6.70 7.14 -8.62
CA GLY A 29 6.07 6.58 -9.81
C GLY A 29 4.78 5.87 -9.42
N LEU A 30 3.65 6.32 -9.96
CA LEU A 30 2.31 5.78 -9.70
C LEU A 30 2.27 4.24 -9.88
N MET A 31 3.05 3.72 -10.83
CA MET A 31 3.20 2.28 -11.08
C MET A 31 3.94 1.53 -9.95
N GLN A 32 4.98 2.13 -9.36
CA GLN A 32 5.69 1.56 -8.21
C GLN A 32 4.77 1.53 -6.99
N MET A 33 3.98 2.59 -6.79
CA MET A 33 2.98 2.67 -5.73
C MET A 33 1.96 1.51 -5.84
N ILE A 34 1.39 1.31 -7.03
CA ILE A 34 0.45 0.21 -7.30
C ILE A 34 1.11 -1.16 -7.05
N GLY A 35 2.35 -1.36 -7.51
CA GLY A 35 3.06 -2.62 -7.31
C GLY A 35 3.31 -2.93 -5.82
N ILE A 36 3.73 -1.93 -5.06
CA ILE A 36 3.96 -2.05 -3.61
C ILE A 36 2.66 -2.40 -2.87
N PHE A 37 1.52 -1.82 -3.27
CA PHE A 37 0.23 -2.14 -2.65
C PHE A 37 -0.29 -3.51 -2.99
N ILE A 38 -0.08 -3.97 -4.22
CA ILE A 38 -0.45 -5.33 -4.60
C ILE A 38 0.38 -6.31 -3.75
N LEU A 39 1.68 -6.07 -3.58
CA LEU A 39 2.54 -6.91 -2.75
C LEU A 39 2.15 -6.90 -1.27
N GLY A 40 1.87 -5.72 -0.70
CA GLY A 40 1.41 -5.59 0.68
C GLY A 40 0.01 -6.20 0.90
N GLY A 41 -0.90 -6.06 -0.06
CA GLY A 41 -2.23 -6.70 -0.03
C GLY A 41 -2.16 -8.23 -0.12
N ILE A 42 -1.27 -8.77 -0.96
CA ILE A 42 -0.99 -10.22 -1.04
C ILE A 42 -0.42 -10.73 0.29
N MET A 43 0.52 -10.01 0.89
CA MET A 43 1.08 -10.35 2.21
C MET A 43 0.02 -10.31 3.32
N GLY A 44 -0.82 -9.28 3.34
CA GLY A 44 -1.93 -9.17 4.30
C GLY A 44 -2.95 -10.30 4.15
N HIS A 45 -3.23 -10.71 2.92
CA HIS A 45 -4.09 -11.87 2.65
C HIS A 45 -3.45 -13.18 3.11
N TYR A 46 -2.16 -13.39 2.84
CA TYR A 46 -1.43 -14.58 3.29
C TYR A 46 -1.43 -14.71 4.82
N MET A 47 -1.25 -13.60 5.53
CA MET A 47 -1.22 -13.58 6.99
C MET A 47 -2.61 -13.44 7.64
N GLN A 48 -3.68 -13.39 6.83
CA GLN A 48 -5.07 -13.18 7.28
C GLN A 48 -5.26 -11.98 8.22
N SER A 49 -4.37 -10.97 8.13
CA SER A 49 -4.43 -9.77 8.96
C SER A 49 -4.18 -8.51 8.14
N ILE A 50 -5.15 -7.59 8.20
CA ILE A 50 -5.16 -6.28 7.52
C ILE A 50 -4.01 -5.41 8.03
N GLU A 51 -3.72 -5.51 9.32
CA GLU A 51 -2.66 -4.74 9.98
C GLU A 51 -1.30 -5.10 9.37
N THR A 52 -1.01 -6.38 9.17
CA THR A 52 0.21 -6.84 8.49
C THR A 52 0.28 -6.39 7.03
N GLY A 53 -0.84 -6.42 6.30
CA GLY A 53 -0.88 -5.96 4.90
C GLY A 53 -0.59 -4.47 4.76
N LEU A 54 -1.15 -3.66 5.65
CA LEU A 54 -0.88 -2.23 5.73
C LEU A 54 0.56 -1.95 6.15
N LEU A 55 1.03 -2.62 7.20
CA LEU A 55 2.39 -2.42 7.73
C LEU A 55 3.43 -2.80 6.68
N MET A 56 3.24 -3.91 5.96
CA MET A 56 4.13 -4.31 4.86
C MET A 56 4.05 -3.33 3.69
N SER A 57 2.87 -2.81 3.35
CA SER A 57 2.72 -1.76 2.33
C SER A 57 3.47 -0.48 2.70
N ILE A 58 3.42 -0.07 3.97
CA ILE A 58 4.15 1.09 4.49
C ILE A 58 5.66 0.83 4.46
N VAL A 59 6.12 -0.30 4.97
CA VAL A 59 7.55 -0.67 4.98
C VAL A 59 8.11 -0.72 3.57
N LEU A 60 7.41 -1.38 2.64
CA LEU A 60 7.79 -1.40 1.23
C LEU A 60 7.80 0.02 0.64
N SER A 61 6.79 0.84 0.93
CA SER A 61 6.77 2.23 0.43
C SER A 61 7.96 3.04 0.92
N LEU A 62 8.44 2.82 2.15
CA LEU A 62 9.62 3.50 2.70
C LEU A 62 10.93 3.04 2.06
N ILE A 63 11.00 1.80 1.57
CA ILE A 63 12.20 1.26 0.86
C ILE A 63 12.29 1.82 -0.56
N PHE A 64 11.15 2.09 -1.19
CA PHE A 64 11.07 2.57 -2.57
C PHE A 64 10.91 4.10 -2.69
N ILE A 65 10.84 4.84 -1.57
CA ILE A 65 11.03 6.30 -1.45
C ILE A 65 12.53 6.62 -1.52
#